data_AF-A0A1D8N9N1-F1
#
_entry.id   AF-A0A1D8N9N1-F1
#
_cell.length_a   1.000
_cell.length_b   1.000
_cell.length_c   1.000
_cell.angle_alpha   90.00
_cell.angle_beta   90.00
_cell.angle_gamma   90.00
#
_symmetry.space_group_name_H-M   'P 1'
#
loop_
_entity.id
_entity.type
_entity.pdbx_description
1 polymer ?
#
loop_
_entity_poly.entity_id
_entity_poly.type
_entity_poly.pdbx_seq_one_letter_code
_entity_poly.pdbx_strand_id
1 'polypeptide(L)'
;MKRSRDEDLEDTCRDFAPTPNTYPTTYTCSLHPDPISFASLEAFESHYSTSHTWTCTTCQARFPSEKFLNLHLDEEHDPFVAISRDRGDKYLACFEEGCDKRFAEYRKRRMHLVDKHGYPKNFRFGLVTKGLKEGEVSLLKQ
;
A
#
# COMPACT_ATOMS: atom_id res chain seq x y z
N MET A 1 -70.74 -8.32 9.32
CA MET A 1 -70.50 -8.66 10.74
C MET A 1 -69.11 -9.27 10.83
N LYS A 2 -68.09 -8.78 11.54
CA LYS A 2 -67.83 -7.65 12.44
C LYS A 2 -66.31 -7.38 12.29
N ARG A 3 -65.88 -6.11 12.12
CA ARG A 3 -64.88 -5.39 12.95
C ARG A 3 -63.98 -6.31 13.81
N SER A 4 -62.65 -6.18 13.82
CA SER A 4 -61.86 -5.06 14.42
C SER A 4 -60.41 -5.21 13.90
N ARG A 5 -59.59 -4.20 13.52
CA ARG A 5 -59.16 -2.93 14.12
C ARG A 5 -58.56 -3.10 15.54
N ASP A 6 -57.37 -2.51 15.72
CA ASP A 6 -56.56 -2.32 16.95
C ASP A 6 -55.52 -3.47 17.19
N GLU A 7 -54.24 -3.29 17.54
CA GLU A 7 -53.52 -2.19 18.20
C GLU A 7 -51.99 -2.41 18.09
N ASP A 8 -51.24 -1.33 17.87
CA ASP A 8 -49.93 -0.96 18.46
C ASP A 8 -48.82 -2.01 18.60
N LEU A 9 -47.82 -1.93 17.70
CA LEU A 9 -46.44 -2.30 18.02
C LEU A 9 -45.56 -1.08 17.82
N GLU A 10 -45.18 -0.51 18.95
CA GLU A 10 -44.54 0.79 19.14
C GLU A 10 -43.24 0.92 18.35
N ASP A 11 -43.25 1.88 17.43
CA ASP A 11 -42.08 2.46 16.76
C ASP A 11 -41.26 3.21 17.82
N THR A 12 -40.40 2.48 18.53
CA THR A 12 -39.40 3.11 19.41
C THR A 12 -38.25 3.58 18.54
N CYS A 13 -38.44 4.74 17.89
CA CYS A 13 -37.33 5.57 17.44
C CYS A 13 -36.54 5.98 18.69
N ARG A 14 -35.57 5.14 19.06
CA ARG A 14 -34.62 5.44 20.13
C ARG A 14 -33.86 6.68 19.71
N ASP A 15 -34.15 7.79 20.36
CA ASP A 15 -33.37 9.02 20.31
C ASP A 15 -31.90 8.68 20.60
N PHE A 16 -31.11 8.50 19.54
CA PHE A 16 -29.67 8.55 19.62
C PHE A 16 -29.33 10.02 19.84
N ALA A 17 -29.32 10.44 21.11
CA ALA A 17 -28.69 11.68 21.50
C ALA A 17 -27.29 11.71 20.86
N PRO A 18 -26.94 12.74 20.06
CA PRO A 18 -25.62 12.84 19.50
C PRO A 18 -24.65 12.93 20.67
N THR A 19 -23.83 11.89 20.86
CA THR A 19 -22.73 11.94 21.81
C THR A 19 -21.89 13.17 21.47
N PRO A 20 -21.45 13.97 22.47
CA PRO A 20 -20.55 15.07 22.19
C PRO A 20 -19.33 14.48 21.51
N ASN A 21 -19.14 14.85 20.24
CA ASN A 21 -18.05 14.35 19.42
C ASN A 21 -16.76 14.87 20.04
N THR A 22 -16.17 14.10 20.95
CA THR A 22 -14.85 14.35 21.50
C THR A 22 -13.85 13.97 20.42
N TYR A 23 -13.68 14.87 19.46
CA TYR A 23 -12.62 14.76 18.47
C TYR A 23 -11.30 14.68 19.24
N PRO A 24 -10.44 13.69 18.94
CA PRO A 24 -9.15 13.59 19.61
C PRO A 24 -8.35 14.86 19.35
N THR A 25 -7.79 15.45 20.41
CA THR A 25 -6.98 16.68 20.35
C THR A 25 -5.66 16.47 19.58
N THR A 26 -5.26 15.21 19.40
CA THR A 26 -4.02 14.82 18.72
C THR A 26 -4.20 13.47 18.03
N TYR A 27 -3.72 13.35 16.79
CA TYR A 27 -3.71 12.11 16.00
C TYR A 27 -2.29 11.55 15.98
N THR A 28 -2.10 10.27 16.29
CA THR A 28 -0.77 9.66 16.38
C THR A 28 -0.61 8.51 15.39
N CYS A 29 0.53 8.49 14.70
CA CYS A 29 0.93 7.36 13.85
C CYS A 29 1.95 6.49 14.59
N SER A 30 1.56 5.26 14.92
CA SER A 30 2.42 4.26 15.58
C SER A 30 3.05 3.26 14.62
N LEU A 31 2.95 3.49 13.31
CA LEU A 31 3.55 2.65 12.26
C LEU A 31 5.01 3.04 11.96
N HIS A 32 5.55 4.00 12.71
CA HIS A 32 6.97 4.35 12.74
C HIS A 32 7.61 3.83 14.03
N PRO A 33 8.93 3.61 14.05
CA PRO A 33 9.66 3.30 15.28
C PRO A 33 9.42 4.35 16.37
N ASP A 34 9.40 5.63 15.96
CA ASP A 34 9.07 6.77 16.81
C ASP A 34 7.67 7.30 16.47
N PRO A 35 6.73 7.37 17.45
CA PRO A 35 5.38 7.85 17.19
C PRO A 35 5.37 9.30 16.72
N ILE A 36 4.76 9.56 15.57
CA ILE A 36 4.58 10.92 15.04
C ILE A 36 3.18 11.40 15.40
N SER A 37 3.08 12.58 16.02
CA SER A 37 1.80 13.21 16.37
C SER A 37 1.45 14.38 15.45
N PHE A 38 0.17 14.52 15.16
CA PHE A 38 -0.42 15.54 14.30
C PHE A 38 -1.53 16.28 15.05
N ALA A 39 -1.60 17.59 14.84
CA ALA A 39 -2.60 18.46 15.46
C ALA A 39 -3.95 18.48 14.71
N SER A 40 -4.01 17.92 13.50
CA SER A 40 -5.23 17.84 12.69
C SER A 40 -5.39 16.46 12.05
N LEU A 41 -6.65 16.09 11.80
CA LEU A 41 -7.00 14.86 11.08
C LEU A 41 -6.42 14.88 9.66
N GLU A 42 -6.57 15.99 8.94
CA GLU A 42 -6.09 16.16 7.56
C GLU A 42 -4.57 15.92 7.44
N ALA A 43 -3.78 16.42 8.40
CA ALA A 43 -2.34 16.19 8.41
C ALA A 43 -1.99 14.71 8.64
N PHE A 44 -2.76 14.02 9.50
CA PHE A 44 -2.60 12.59 9.73
C PHE A 44 -3.02 11.75 8.52
N GLU A 45 -4.14 12.06 7.86
CA GLU A 45 -4.61 11.37 6.66
C GLU A 45 -3.65 11.57 5.47
N SER A 46 -3.16 12.80 5.27
CA SER A 46 -2.13 13.10 4.27
C SER A 46 -0.84 12.32 4.55
N HIS A 47 -0.40 12.28 5.81
CA HIS A 47 0.72 11.45 6.22
C HIS A 47 0.50 9.97 5.94
N TYR A 48 -0.65 9.43 6.34
CA TYR A 48 -0.97 8.02 6.17
C TYR A 48 -1.06 7.64 4.70
N SER A 49 -1.73 8.46 3.89
CA SER A 49 -1.93 8.23 2.46
C SER A 49 -0.60 8.23 1.67
N THR A 50 0.37 9.01 2.11
CA THR A 50 1.69 9.11 1.46
C THR A 50 2.69 8.10 1.99
N SER A 51 2.61 7.75 3.28
CA SER A 51 3.65 6.96 3.97
C SER A 51 3.28 5.49 4.16
N HIS A 52 1.99 5.17 4.22
CA HIS A 52 1.51 3.85 4.64
C HIS A 52 0.55 3.17 3.65
N THR A 53 0.02 3.88 2.65
CA THR A 53 -0.92 3.28 1.67
C THR A 53 -0.39 2.02 1.01
N TRP A 54 0.88 2.02 0.59
CA TRP A 54 1.48 0.92 -0.15
C TRP A 54 2.46 0.14 0.72
N THR A 55 1.98 -0.38 1.84
CA THR A 55 2.77 -1.17 2.79
C THR A 55 2.46 -2.66 2.63
N CYS A 56 3.51 -3.48 2.54
CA CYS A 56 3.35 -4.93 2.54
C CYS A 56 2.93 -5.40 3.94
N THR A 57 1.83 -6.13 4.03
CA THR A 57 1.31 -6.65 5.30
C THR A 57 2.18 -7.76 5.88
N THR A 58 2.93 -8.49 5.05
CA THR A 58 3.79 -9.60 5.45
C THR A 58 5.11 -9.15 6.06
N CYS A 59 5.80 -8.19 5.44
CA CYS A 59 7.14 -7.76 5.87
C CYS A 59 7.22 -6.30 6.32
N GLN A 60 6.10 -5.55 6.28
CA GLN A 60 6.00 -4.14 6.64
C GLN A 60 6.89 -3.20 5.79
N ALA A 61 7.40 -3.68 4.65
CA ALA A 61 8.11 -2.85 3.69
C ALA A 61 7.15 -1.85 3.03
N ARG A 62 7.61 -0.61 2.86
CA ARG A 62 6.84 0.49 2.27
C ARG A 62 7.24 0.71 0.81
N PHE A 63 6.27 1.03 -0.03
CA PHE A 63 6.48 1.23 -1.46
C PHE A 63 5.91 2.58 -1.92
N PRO A 64 6.45 3.16 -3.01
CA PRO A 64 6.01 4.47 -3.48
C PRO A 64 4.70 4.44 -4.27
N SER A 65 4.30 3.28 -4.78
CA SER A 65 3.05 3.10 -5.52
C SER A 65 2.54 1.67 -5.40
N GLU A 66 1.27 1.48 -5.74
CA GLU A 66 0.61 0.17 -5.80
C GLU A 66 1.40 -0.83 -6.65
N LYS A 67 1.87 -0.39 -7.81
CA LYS A 67 2.65 -1.23 -8.72
C LYS A 67 3.89 -1.81 -8.04
N PHE A 68 4.64 -0.99 -7.29
CA PHE A 68 5.84 -1.46 -6.61
C PHE A 68 5.50 -2.42 -5.46
N LEU A 69 4.38 -2.22 -4.78
CA LEU A 69 3.87 -3.18 -3.80
C LEU A 69 3.49 -4.51 -4.46
N ASN A 70 2.77 -4.48 -5.58
CA ASN A 70 2.38 -5.69 -6.30
C ASN A 70 3.59 -6.44 -6.86
N LEU A 71 4.56 -5.73 -7.46
CA LEU A 71 5.83 -6.31 -7.87
C LEU A 71 6.56 -6.99 -6.70
N HIS A 72 6.53 -6.37 -5.51
CA HIS A 72 7.14 -6.95 -4.32
C HIS A 72 6.43 -8.24 -3.88
N LEU A 73 5.09 -8.21 -3.85
CA LEU A 73 4.30 -9.38 -3.50
C LEU A 73 4.57 -10.54 -4.46
N ASP A 74 4.53 -10.28 -5.77
CA ASP A 74 4.80 -11.29 -6.80
C ASP A 74 6.22 -11.83 -6.76
N GLU A 75 7.22 -10.99 -6.43
CA GLU A 75 8.64 -11.37 -6.51
C GLU A 75 9.21 -11.95 -5.23
N GLU A 76 8.66 -11.61 -4.06
CA GLU A 76 9.21 -12.01 -2.75
C GLU A 76 8.22 -12.76 -1.86
N HIS A 77 6.91 -12.65 -2.09
CA HIS A 77 5.88 -13.27 -1.25
C HIS A 77 4.97 -14.26 -1.98
N ASP A 78 5.10 -14.41 -3.30
CA ASP A 78 4.46 -15.50 -4.03
C ASP A 78 5.09 -16.85 -3.65
N PRO A 79 4.33 -17.81 -3.08
CA PRO A 79 4.85 -19.11 -2.70
C PRO A 79 5.43 -19.92 -3.88
N PHE A 80 5.04 -19.60 -5.12
CA PHE A 80 5.57 -20.27 -6.31
C PHE A 80 6.85 -19.63 -6.84
N VAL A 81 7.25 -18.45 -6.34
CA VAL A 81 8.42 -17.74 -6.85
C VAL A 81 9.72 -18.52 -6.64
N ALA A 82 9.82 -19.28 -5.54
CA ALA A 82 10.97 -20.14 -5.27
C ALA A 82 11.13 -21.21 -6.36
N ILE A 83 10.02 -21.86 -6.74
CA ILE A 83 10.00 -22.89 -7.79
C ILE A 83 10.33 -22.27 -9.15
N SER A 84 9.76 -21.10 -9.46
CA SER A 84 10.07 -20.40 -10.70
C SER A 84 11.52 -19.93 -10.78
N ARG A 85 12.10 -19.50 -9.65
CA ARG A 85 13.53 -19.17 -9.54
C ARG A 85 14.40 -20.39 -9.86
N ASP A 86 14.10 -21.54 -9.25
CA ASP A 86 14.88 -22.78 -9.45
C ASP A 86 14.78 -23.31 -10.88
N ARG A 87 13.63 -23.15 -11.53
CA ARG A 87 13.43 -23.49 -12.95
C ARG A 87 14.09 -22.49 -13.92
N GLY A 88 14.51 -21.33 -13.43
CA GLY A 88 15.04 -20.25 -14.27
C GLY A 88 13.96 -19.52 -15.08
N ASP A 89 12.71 -19.54 -14.60
CA ASP A 89 11.61 -18.81 -15.24
C ASP A 89 11.80 -17.30 -15.13
N LYS A 90 11.09 -16.58 -16.00
CA LYS A 90 11.03 -15.13 -15.96
C LYS A 90 9.94 -14.65 -15.01
N TYR A 91 10.28 -14.57 -13.72
CA TYR A 91 9.33 -14.12 -12.68
C TYR A 91 9.41 -12.60 -12.43
N LEU A 92 10.56 -11.96 -12.68
CA LEU A 92 10.76 -10.52 -12.41
C LEU A 92 10.13 -9.67 -13.51
N ALA A 93 9.16 -8.82 -13.17
CA ALA A 93 8.50 -7.95 -14.16
C ALA A 93 9.19 -6.58 -14.28
N CYS A 94 8.93 -5.88 -15.39
CA CYS A 94 9.39 -4.52 -15.62
C CYS A 94 8.66 -3.52 -14.71
N PHE A 95 9.30 -2.39 -14.42
CA PHE A 95 8.74 -1.32 -13.58
C PHE A 95 7.79 -0.39 -14.34
N GLU A 96 7.91 -0.32 -15.67
CA GLU A 96 7.12 0.62 -16.47
C GLU A 96 5.71 0.08 -16.74
N GLU A 97 4.70 0.94 -16.70
CA GLU A 97 3.34 0.57 -17.12
C GLU A 97 3.31 0.30 -18.64
N GLY A 98 2.60 -0.75 -19.06
CA GLY A 98 2.55 -1.15 -20.47
C GLY A 98 3.82 -1.85 -20.99
N CYS A 99 4.78 -2.20 -20.12
CA CYS A 99 5.93 -3.02 -20.49
C CYS A 99 5.81 -4.46 -19.97
N ASP A 100 5.46 -5.40 -20.85
CA ASP A 100 5.25 -6.82 -20.51
C ASP A 100 6.55 -7.64 -20.41
N LYS A 101 7.72 -6.98 -20.38
CA LYS A 101 9.00 -7.69 -20.30
C LYS A 101 9.21 -8.29 -18.92
N ARG A 102 9.48 -9.60 -18.88
CA ARG A 102 9.89 -10.33 -17.69
C ARG A 102 11.31 -10.89 -17.79
N PHE A 103 11.95 -11.10 -16.65
CA PHE A 103 13.35 -11.49 -16.51
C PHE A 103 13.52 -12.58 -15.46
N ALA A 104 14.52 -13.45 -15.65
CA ALA A 104 14.92 -14.43 -14.65
C ALA A 104 15.94 -13.87 -13.64
N GLU A 105 16.64 -12.79 -14.01
CA GLU A 105 17.71 -12.19 -13.20
C GLU A 105 17.52 -10.69 -13.03
N TYR A 106 17.78 -10.20 -11.81
CA TYR A 106 17.76 -8.78 -11.46
C TYR A 106 18.69 -7.95 -12.35
N ARG A 107 19.86 -8.48 -12.71
CA ARG A 107 20.84 -7.81 -13.58
C ARG A 107 20.26 -7.53 -14.97
N LYS A 108 19.55 -8.50 -15.55
CA LYS A 108 18.93 -8.36 -16.88
C LYS A 108 17.78 -7.36 -16.85
N ARG A 109 16.94 -7.39 -15.81
CA ARG A 109 15.90 -6.39 -15.60
C ARG A 109 16.49 -4.98 -15.49
N ARG A 110 17.52 -4.80 -14.67
CA ARG A 110 18.19 -3.50 -14.50
C ARG A 110 18.70 -2.96 -15.83
N MET A 111 19.39 -3.78 -16.61
CA MET A 111 19.90 -3.39 -17.92
C MET A 111 18.77 -2.94 -18.86
N HIS A 112 17.67 -3.70 -18.89
CA HIS A 112 16.49 -3.30 -19.66
C HIS A 112 15.90 -1.96 -19.22
N LEU A 113 15.77 -1.71 -17.92
CA LEU A 113 15.25 -0.45 -17.39
C LEU A 113 16.14 0.74 -17.75
N VAL A 114 17.48 0.55 -17.69
CA VAL A 114 18.44 1.59 -18.08
C VAL A 114 18.39 1.83 -19.59
N ASP A 115 18.44 0.78 -20.40
CA ASP A 115 18.63 0.90 -21.85
C ASP A 115 17.34 1.23 -22.61
N LYS A 116 16.18 0.74 -22.15
CA LYS A 116 14.88 0.92 -22.81
C LYS A 116 14.01 1.99 -22.17
N HIS A 117 14.08 2.13 -20.86
CA HIS A 117 13.26 3.10 -20.11
C HIS A 117 14.07 4.29 -19.60
N GLY A 118 15.38 4.34 -19.87
CA GLY A 118 16.22 5.49 -19.52
C GLY A 118 16.44 5.67 -18.02
N TYR A 119 16.23 4.62 -17.21
CA TYR A 119 16.42 4.73 -15.77
C TYR A 119 17.88 5.11 -15.45
N PRO A 120 18.11 6.06 -14.50
CA PRO A 120 19.45 6.41 -14.07
C PRO A 120 20.21 5.19 -13.56
N LYS A 121 21.51 5.08 -13.86
CA LYS A 121 22.33 3.94 -13.40
C LYS A 121 22.42 3.86 -11.87
N ASN A 122 22.29 4.99 -11.18
CA ASN A 122 22.26 5.12 -9.72
C ASN A 122 20.86 4.93 -9.13
N PHE A 123 19.84 4.64 -9.94
CA PHE A 123 18.51 4.31 -9.43
C PHE A 123 18.57 3.09 -8.50
N ARG A 124 17.77 3.12 -7.43
CA ARG A 124 17.72 2.03 -6.45
C ARG A 124 16.85 0.88 -6.93
N PHE A 125 17.36 0.06 -7.85
CA PHE A 125 16.62 -1.11 -8.40
C PHE A 125 16.23 -2.17 -7.37
N GLY A 126 16.88 -2.19 -6.20
CA GLY A 126 16.50 -3.05 -5.07
C GLY A 126 15.26 -2.56 -4.31
N LEU A 127 14.58 -1.52 -4.79
CA LEU A 127 13.35 -0.98 -4.20
C LEU A 127 12.25 -2.05 -4.09
N VAL A 128 12.05 -2.88 -5.12
CA VAL A 128 11.02 -3.94 -5.11
C VAL A 128 11.30 -4.98 -4.03
N THR A 129 12.57 -5.36 -3.81
CA THR A 129 12.91 -6.36 -2.79
C THR A 129 12.91 -5.80 -1.36
N LYS A 130 13.36 -4.55 -1.17
CA LYS A 130 13.64 -4.00 0.17
C LYS A 130 12.68 -2.91 0.64
N GLY A 131 11.84 -2.37 -0.24
CA GLY A 131 11.04 -1.17 0.03
C GLY A 131 11.88 0.11 0.17
N LEU A 132 11.17 1.20 0.48
CA LEU A 132 11.72 2.51 0.80
C LEU A 132 12.42 2.50 2.16
N LYS A 133 13.54 3.20 2.26
CA LYS A 133 14.17 3.47 3.55
C LYS A 133 13.55 4.69 4.21
N GLU A 134 13.74 4.80 5.51
CA GLU A 134 13.34 5.96 6.29
C GLU A 134 13.95 7.25 5.72
N GLY A 135 13.09 8.26 5.53
CA GLY A 135 13.48 9.56 4.97
C GLY A 135 13.61 9.61 3.44
N GLU A 136 13.45 8.51 2.71
CA GLU A 136 13.44 8.54 1.24
C GLU A 136 12.05 8.89 0.69
N VAL A 137 11.95 10.04 0.05
CA VAL A 137 10.83 10.35 -0.83
C VAL A 137 11.05 9.67 -2.18
N SER A 138 9.99 9.09 -2.74
CA SER A 138 10.04 8.39 -4.02
C SER A 138 10.65 9.27 -5.12
N LEU A 139 11.75 8.83 -5.72
CA LEU A 139 12.33 9.47 -6.91
C LEU A 139 11.63 9.02 -8.22
N LEU A 140 10.58 8.20 -8.11
CA LEU A 140 9.77 7.82 -9.25
C LEU A 140 8.73 8.90 -9.49
N LYS A 141 8.72 9.48 -10.69
CA LYS A 141 7.63 10.35 -11.14
C LYS A 141 6.34 9.53 -11.08
N GLN A 142 5.38 10.03 -10.31
CA GLN A 142 3.99 9.56 -10.32
C GLN A 142 3.31 9.96 -11.63
#